data_AF-A0A930Y363-F1
#
_entry.id   AF-A0A930Y363-F1
#
_cell.length_a   1.000
_cell.length_b   1.000
_cell.length_c   1.000
_cell.angle_alpha   90.00
_cell.angle_beta   90.00
_cell.angle_gamma   90.00
#
_symmetry.space_group_name_H-M   'P 1'
#
loop_
_entity.id
_entity.type
_entity.pdbx_description
1 polymer ?
#
loop_
_entity_poly.entity_id
_entity_poly.type
_entity_poly.pdbx_seq_one_letter_code
_entity_poly.pdbx_strand_id
1 'polypeptide(L)'
;MSAAPEKLKAFKLRYEAGEPVKDLAVAFDIPIGSIDNWVRKSGAKKRSTRPNRRRGHIDQAKRDEIIRLYTTERFAYGPTAKRAHVSVSTVREVLREAGVQTRGPKGGRKTAKLSADQRVEIATRYDAGEGSPALAREFGITPRTVLITCRLFGVEIRTRSGNRRRLEDSERSEICEFYERDRLTPRQISETYNIPEYSVRSILRKQGIRLRGADQWLPLQLLTIYRFTWPDGRFYIGIRGPNAKNREQTGWNDFVKDCRAVYPDIEPEDIAVGVPAYIGIGIKARLIEPVYRSADCLNRRSGETHTLLTPDEFNRMQQRHRDWECSLNEEQRAVLQASRKRRALRAK
;
A
#
# COMPACT_ATOMS: atom_id res chain seq x y z
N MET A 1 42.38 17.34 35.22
CA MET A 1 42.46 16.09 36.03
C MET A 1 41.26 15.22 35.70
N SER A 2 41.51 13.96 35.37
CA SER A 2 40.51 13.02 34.86
C SER A 2 39.53 12.61 35.97
N ALA A 3 38.41 13.32 36.11
CA ALA A 3 37.31 12.96 37.01
C ALA A 3 36.46 11.77 36.47
N ALA A 4 36.75 11.32 35.25
CA ALA A 4 36.02 10.24 34.58
C ALA A 4 36.14 8.85 35.24
N PRO A 5 37.34 8.36 35.66
CA PRO A 5 37.48 7.04 36.27
C PRO A 5 36.82 6.92 37.65
N GLU A 6 36.85 7.97 38.48
CA GLU A 6 36.23 7.92 39.82
C GLU A 6 34.70 7.92 39.72
N LYS A 7 34.12 8.74 38.84
CA LYS A 7 32.68 8.71 38.55
C LYS A 7 32.21 7.35 38.06
N LEU A 8 32.99 6.67 37.21
CA LEU A 8 32.66 5.31 36.75
C LEU A 8 32.71 4.26 37.86
N LYS A 9 33.68 4.34 38.79
CA LYS A 9 33.75 3.45 39.96
C LYS A 9 32.57 3.66 40.90
N ALA A 10 32.24 4.91 41.22
CA ALA A 10 31.09 5.25 42.06
C ALA A 10 29.76 4.81 41.42
N PHE A 11 29.61 5.01 40.10
CA PHE A 11 28.46 4.54 39.34
C PHE A 11 28.33 3.01 39.43
N LYS A 12 29.42 2.27 39.23
CA LYS A 12 29.45 0.80 39.30
C LYS A 12 28.92 0.30 40.64
N LEU A 13 29.44 0.85 41.74
CA LEU A 13 29.08 0.45 43.09
C LEU A 13 27.58 0.62 43.36
N ARG A 14 27.03 1.80 43.04
CA ARG A 14 25.60 2.09 43.22
C ARG A 14 24.70 1.26 42.30
N TYR A 15 25.16 1.02 41.06
CA TYR A 15 24.46 0.14 40.12
C TYR A 15 24.40 -1.31 40.61
N GLU A 16 25.50 -1.84 41.13
CA GLU A 16 25.57 -3.20 41.68
C GLU A 16 24.81 -3.34 43.00
N ALA A 17 24.71 -2.27 43.79
CA ALA A 17 23.86 -2.20 44.98
C ALA A 17 22.35 -2.23 44.68
N GLY A 18 21.96 -2.24 43.40
CA GLY A 18 20.57 -2.40 43.01
C GLY A 18 19.79 -1.10 42.85
N GLU A 19 20.44 0.06 42.95
CA GLU A 19 19.76 1.35 42.82
C GLU A 19 19.03 1.50 41.47
N PRO A 20 17.82 2.08 41.44
CA PRO A 20 17.08 2.24 40.19
C PRO A 20 17.88 3.02 39.13
N VAL A 21 17.79 2.56 37.89
CA VAL A 21 18.50 3.16 36.74
C VAL A 21 18.16 4.65 36.56
N LYS A 22 16.92 5.06 36.88
CA LYS A 22 16.49 6.46 36.81
C LYS A 22 17.22 7.34 37.83
N ASP A 23 17.40 6.85 39.04
CA ASP A 23 18.03 7.60 40.13
C ASP A 23 19.53 7.75 39.88
N LEU A 24 20.16 6.71 39.33
CA LEU A 24 21.54 6.77 38.83
C LEU A 24 21.70 7.77 37.67
N ALA A 25 20.69 7.91 36.80
CA ALA A 25 20.71 8.89 35.71
C ALA A 25 20.82 10.31 36.27
N VAL A 26 19.97 10.63 37.25
CA VAL A 26 19.92 11.95 37.90
C VAL A 26 21.18 12.19 38.73
N ALA A 27 21.60 11.22 39.54
CA ALA A 27 22.72 11.38 40.46
C ALA A 27 24.08 11.62 39.78
N PHE A 28 24.25 11.11 38.56
CA PHE A 28 25.49 11.25 37.80
C PHE A 28 25.38 12.22 36.61
N ASP A 29 24.23 12.88 36.44
CA ASP A 29 23.91 13.76 35.30
C ASP A 29 24.14 13.08 33.94
N ILE A 30 23.57 11.87 33.79
CA ILE A 30 23.70 11.03 32.58
C ILE A 30 22.33 10.91 31.91
N PRO A 31 22.20 11.17 30.60
CA PRO A 31 20.97 10.86 29.87
C PRO A 31 20.60 9.38 30.00
N ILE A 32 19.33 9.06 30.25
CA ILE A 32 18.90 7.68 30.53
C ILE A 32 19.29 6.68 29.41
N GLY A 33 19.31 7.13 28.15
CA GLY A 33 19.75 6.33 27.00
C GLY A 33 21.25 5.99 26.98
N SER A 34 22.06 6.73 27.73
CA SER A 34 23.51 6.54 27.83
C SER A 34 23.92 5.59 28.96
N ILE A 35 23.00 5.17 29.83
CA ILE A 35 23.31 4.31 30.97
C ILE A 35 23.86 2.95 30.54
N ASP A 36 23.33 2.36 29.47
CA ASP A 36 23.84 1.09 28.94
C ASP A 36 25.33 1.18 28.55
N ASN A 37 25.76 2.34 28.05
CA ASN A 37 27.18 2.58 27.75
C ASN A 37 28.01 2.74 29.02
N TRP A 38 27.48 3.38 30.08
CA TRP A 38 28.15 3.51 31.37
C TRP A 38 28.27 2.17 32.11
N VAL A 39 27.24 1.33 32.08
CA VAL A 39 27.28 -0.05 32.58
C VAL A 39 28.37 -0.85 31.85
N ARG A 40 28.45 -0.72 30.52
CA ARG A 40 29.51 -1.36 29.73
C ARG A 40 30.91 -0.83 30.07
N LYS A 41 31.08 0.49 30.16
CA LYS A 41 32.37 1.14 30.45
C LYS A 41 32.87 0.88 31.87
N SER A 42 31.96 0.76 32.85
CA SER A 42 32.31 0.42 34.23
C SER A 42 32.60 -1.07 34.45
N GLY A 43 32.28 -1.93 33.47
CA GLY A 43 32.40 -3.38 33.59
C GLY A 43 31.38 -4.00 34.54
N ALA A 44 30.30 -3.30 34.88
CA ALA A 44 29.17 -3.88 35.62
C ALA A 44 28.43 -4.90 34.73
N LYS A 45 27.96 -6.00 35.34
CA LYS A 45 27.06 -6.92 34.66
C LYS A 45 25.72 -6.23 34.45
N LYS A 46 25.24 -6.15 33.20
CA LYS A 46 23.94 -5.54 32.89
C LYS A 46 22.83 -6.25 33.67
N ARG A 47 22.18 -5.53 34.59
CA ARG A 47 20.94 -5.98 35.24
C ARG A 47 19.86 -6.13 34.17
N SER A 48 19.11 -7.23 34.23
CA SER A 48 17.93 -7.39 33.39
C SER A 48 16.94 -6.28 33.75
N THR A 49 16.80 -5.27 32.87
CA THR A 49 15.91 -4.11 33.07
C THR A 49 14.43 -4.49 33.08
N ARG A 50 14.12 -5.65 32.51
CA ARG A 50 12.86 -6.31 32.81
C ARG A 50 13.10 -7.07 34.11
N PRO A 51 12.43 -6.74 35.25
CA PRO A 51 12.27 -7.76 36.29
C PRO A 51 11.84 -8.99 35.53
N ASN A 52 12.59 -10.09 35.67
CA ASN A 52 12.34 -11.33 34.95
C ASN A 52 10.86 -11.62 35.19
N ARG A 53 9.99 -11.16 34.26
CA ARG A 53 8.56 -10.97 34.50
C ARG A 53 8.13 -12.39 34.64
N ARG A 54 7.97 -12.76 35.92
CA ARG A 54 8.13 -14.12 36.44
C ARG A 54 7.92 -15.07 35.29
N ARG A 55 9.01 -15.66 34.74
CA ARG A 55 8.85 -16.93 34.05
C ARG A 55 8.14 -17.76 35.09
N GLY A 56 6.80 -17.81 34.99
CA GLY A 56 5.97 -18.36 36.04
C GLY A 56 6.59 -19.71 36.29
N HIS A 57 6.99 -19.98 37.53
CA HIS A 57 7.53 -21.29 37.85
C HIS A 57 6.46 -22.26 37.40
N ILE A 58 6.72 -22.95 36.29
CA ILE A 58 5.80 -23.96 35.81
C ILE A 58 5.95 -25.08 36.82
N ASP A 59 4.83 -25.40 37.45
CA ASP A 59 4.73 -26.55 38.36
C ASP A 59 5.18 -27.83 37.63
N GLN A 60 5.68 -28.81 38.40
CA GLN A 60 6.20 -30.03 37.79
C GLN A 60 5.11 -30.77 36.99
N ALA A 61 3.85 -30.71 37.44
CA ALA A 61 2.71 -31.33 36.76
C ALA A 61 2.52 -30.82 35.32
N LYS A 62 2.60 -29.50 35.09
CA LYS A 62 2.54 -28.92 33.73
C LYS A 62 3.78 -29.24 32.91
N ARG A 63 4.96 -29.37 33.54
CA ARG A 63 6.17 -29.82 32.81
C ARG A 63 5.94 -31.22 32.25
N ASP A 64 5.43 -32.12 33.08
CA ASP A 64 5.12 -33.50 32.70
C ASP A 64 3.99 -33.55 31.66
N GLU A 65 2.96 -32.71 31.80
CA GLU A 65 1.89 -32.56 30.80
C GLU A 65 2.45 -32.14 29.43
N ILE A 66 3.33 -31.12 29.39
CA ILE A 66 3.98 -30.66 28.16
C ILE A 66 4.80 -31.78 27.52
N ILE A 67 5.58 -32.51 28.33
CA ILE A 67 6.39 -33.63 27.85
C ILE A 67 5.51 -34.74 27.28
N ARG A 68 4.42 -35.11 27.98
CA ARG A 68 3.45 -36.13 27.56
C ARG A 68 2.72 -35.75 26.27
N LEU A 69 2.20 -34.52 26.18
CA LEU A 69 1.54 -33.99 24.98
C LEU A 69 2.47 -34.01 23.76
N TYR A 70 3.76 -33.74 23.97
CA TYR A 70 4.73 -33.71 22.89
C TYR A 70 5.26 -35.10 22.51
N THR A 71 5.65 -35.92 23.46
CA THR A 71 6.34 -37.20 23.21
C THR A 71 5.35 -38.32 22.91
N THR A 72 4.37 -38.53 23.79
CA THR A 72 3.37 -39.59 23.71
C THR A 72 2.28 -39.24 22.70
N GLU A 73 1.63 -38.08 22.85
CA GLU A 73 0.51 -37.69 21.98
C GLU A 73 0.95 -37.06 20.65
N ARG A 74 2.26 -36.83 20.46
CA ARG A 74 2.87 -36.35 19.22
C ARG A 74 2.35 -34.98 18.73
N PHE A 75 1.80 -34.11 19.58
CA PHE A 75 1.39 -32.76 19.18
C PHE A 75 2.55 -31.87 18.74
N ALA A 76 2.30 -30.93 17.83
CA ALA A 76 3.27 -29.89 17.48
C ALA A 76 3.36 -28.80 18.58
N TYR A 77 4.36 -27.91 18.53
CA TYR A 77 4.56 -26.89 19.57
C TYR A 77 3.35 -25.99 19.82
N GLY A 78 2.68 -25.54 18.75
CA GLY A 78 1.52 -24.66 18.84
C GLY A 78 0.34 -25.31 19.58
N PRO A 79 -0.15 -26.48 19.11
CA PRO A 79 -1.17 -27.24 19.81
C PRO A 79 -0.80 -27.62 21.26
N THR A 80 0.46 -28.01 21.50
CA THR A 80 0.96 -28.33 22.85
C THR A 80 0.85 -27.11 23.76
N ALA A 81 1.33 -25.96 23.30
CA ALA A 81 1.28 -24.69 24.03
C ALA A 81 -0.16 -24.26 24.34
N LYS A 82 -1.06 -24.40 23.36
CA LYS A 82 -2.49 -24.07 23.53
C LYS A 82 -3.17 -24.96 24.58
N ARG A 83 -2.88 -26.26 24.58
CA ARG A 83 -3.47 -27.23 25.54
C ARG A 83 -2.93 -27.05 26.96
N ALA A 84 -1.62 -26.88 27.09
CA ALA A 84 -1.00 -26.67 28.39
C ALA A 84 -1.13 -25.21 28.89
N HIS A 85 -1.85 -24.34 28.19
CA HIS A 85 -2.04 -22.92 28.51
C HIS A 85 -0.72 -22.15 28.76
N VAL A 86 0.30 -22.44 27.96
CA VAL A 86 1.63 -21.80 28.05
C VAL A 86 2.04 -21.22 26.70
N SER A 87 3.11 -20.41 26.69
CA SER A 87 3.67 -19.92 25.42
C SER A 87 4.49 -21.00 24.71
N VAL A 88 4.57 -20.93 23.38
CA VAL A 88 5.42 -21.83 22.56
C VAL A 88 6.89 -21.80 22.99
N SER A 89 7.40 -20.63 23.38
CA SER A 89 8.76 -20.50 23.90
C SER A 89 8.97 -21.31 25.17
N THR A 90 7.96 -21.36 26.05
CA THR A 90 8.03 -22.13 27.29
C THR A 90 8.01 -23.63 27.04
N VAL A 91 7.18 -24.09 26.09
CA VAL A 91 7.21 -25.50 25.65
C VAL A 91 8.60 -25.90 25.16
N ARG A 92 9.26 -25.06 24.34
CA ARG A 92 10.62 -25.34 23.85
C ARG A 92 11.65 -25.40 24.97
N GLU A 93 11.53 -24.51 25.95
CA GLU A 93 12.43 -24.47 27.09
C GLU A 93 12.27 -25.71 27.98
N VAL A 94 11.03 -26.09 28.33
CA VAL A 94 10.73 -27.31 29.10
C VAL A 94 11.26 -28.55 28.39
N LEU A 95 11.01 -28.69 27.08
CA LEU A 95 11.51 -29.84 26.32
C LEU A 95 13.05 -29.88 26.27
N ARG A 96 13.71 -28.71 26.15
CA ARG A 96 15.16 -28.60 26.16
C ARG A 96 15.75 -28.95 27.54
N GLU A 97 15.17 -28.44 28.61
CA GLU A 97 15.57 -28.76 29.99
C GLU A 97 15.40 -30.24 30.30
N ALA A 98 14.34 -30.88 29.75
CA ALA A 98 14.10 -32.32 29.88
C ALA A 98 14.95 -33.20 28.94
N GLY A 99 15.83 -32.63 28.13
CA GLY A 99 16.65 -33.39 27.17
C GLY A 99 15.86 -34.05 26.02
N VAL A 100 14.60 -33.66 25.81
CA VAL A 100 13.75 -34.24 24.78
C VAL A 100 14.18 -33.70 23.41
N GLN A 101 14.57 -34.61 22.51
CA GLN A 101 14.91 -34.21 21.14
C GLN A 101 13.72 -33.54 20.46
N THR A 102 13.90 -32.26 20.13
CA THR A 102 12.92 -31.49 19.39
C THR A 102 12.82 -32.02 17.97
N ARG A 103 11.65 -32.53 17.58
CA ARG A 103 11.24 -32.69 16.18
C ARG A 103 11.45 -31.33 15.52
N GLY A 104 12.45 -31.27 14.65
CA GLY A 104 12.80 -30.06 13.92
C GLY A 104 11.58 -29.46 13.23
N PRO A 105 11.62 -28.18 12.83
CA PRO A 105 10.48 -27.54 12.17
C PRO A 105 9.94 -28.43 11.06
N LYS A 106 8.74 -29.00 11.26
CA LYS A 106 8.01 -29.79 10.24
C LYS A 106 7.78 -28.85 9.06
N GLY A 107 8.56 -28.98 8.01
CA GLY A 107 8.49 -28.08 6.87
C GLY A 107 9.16 -26.73 7.10
N GLY A 108 10.18 -26.65 7.97
CA GLY A 108 11.21 -25.64 7.77
C GLY A 108 11.70 -25.84 6.35
N ARG A 109 11.23 -24.97 5.43
CA ARG A 109 11.44 -25.04 3.98
C ARG A 109 12.86 -25.54 3.84
N LYS A 110 13.05 -26.81 3.42
CA LYS A 110 14.39 -27.39 3.29
C LYS A 110 15.08 -26.35 2.43
N THR A 111 15.93 -25.51 3.03
CA THR A 111 16.68 -24.54 2.25
C THR A 111 17.43 -25.44 1.32
N ALA A 112 17.04 -25.44 0.04
CA ALA A 112 17.68 -26.25 -0.96
C ALA A 112 19.16 -26.03 -0.72
N LYS A 113 19.87 -27.11 -0.34
CA LYS A 113 21.28 -26.98 -0.03
C LYS A 113 21.90 -26.62 -1.37
N LEU A 114 22.15 -25.34 -1.58
CA LEU A 114 22.84 -24.87 -2.77
C LEU A 114 24.16 -25.62 -2.81
N SER A 115 24.43 -26.29 -3.93
CA SER A 115 25.74 -26.88 -4.18
C SER A 115 26.82 -25.80 -4.14
N ALA A 116 28.09 -26.20 -4.01
CA ALA A 116 29.19 -25.26 -4.07
C ALA A 116 29.15 -24.46 -5.39
N ASP A 117 28.91 -25.15 -6.50
CA ASP A 117 28.86 -24.56 -7.85
C ASP A 117 27.70 -23.56 -8.00
N GLN A 118 26.51 -23.90 -7.51
CA GLN A 118 25.35 -22.98 -7.51
C GLN A 118 25.64 -21.70 -6.73
N ARG A 119 26.43 -21.77 -5.65
CA ARG A 119 26.78 -20.59 -4.86
C ARG A 119 27.74 -19.68 -5.61
N VAL A 120 28.74 -20.26 -6.28
CA VAL A 120 29.67 -19.53 -7.14
C VAL A 120 28.89 -18.86 -8.27
N GLU A 121 28.02 -19.60 -8.94
CA GLU A 121 27.21 -19.08 -10.04
C GLU A 121 26.30 -17.92 -9.61
N ILE A 122 25.62 -18.07 -8.46
CA ILE A 122 24.78 -16.99 -7.89
C ILE A 122 25.62 -15.73 -7.61
N ALA A 123 26.82 -15.89 -7.05
CA ALA A 123 27.70 -14.77 -6.75
C ALA A 123 28.17 -14.05 -8.02
N THR A 124 28.65 -14.81 -9.01
CA THR A 124 29.11 -14.29 -10.31
C THR A 124 27.99 -13.56 -11.06
N ARG A 125 26.79 -14.14 -11.16
CA ARG A 125 25.66 -13.52 -11.86
C ARG A 125 25.14 -12.28 -11.15
N TYR A 126 25.15 -12.29 -9.81
CA TYR A 126 24.76 -11.11 -9.04
C TYR A 126 25.74 -9.95 -9.24
N ASP A 127 27.04 -10.24 -9.29
CA ASP A 127 28.11 -9.26 -9.54
C ASP A 127 28.01 -8.68 -10.96
N ALA A 128 27.68 -9.52 -11.95
CA ALA A 128 27.35 -9.12 -13.32
C ALA A 128 26.08 -8.25 -13.46
N GLY A 129 25.37 -7.97 -12.36
CA GLY A 129 24.24 -7.03 -12.33
C GLY A 129 22.86 -7.67 -12.24
N GLU A 130 22.75 -9.00 -12.24
CA GLU A 130 21.45 -9.66 -12.20
C GLU A 130 20.74 -9.49 -10.84
N GLY A 131 19.45 -9.16 -10.85
CA GLY A 131 18.71 -8.85 -9.62
C GLY A 131 18.53 -10.07 -8.70
N SER A 132 18.76 -9.91 -7.38
CA SER A 132 18.52 -10.99 -6.40
C SER A 132 17.13 -11.65 -6.44
N PRO A 133 16.02 -10.98 -6.81
CA PRO A 133 14.73 -11.65 -6.97
C PRO A 133 14.63 -12.55 -8.22
N ALA A 134 15.41 -12.28 -9.26
CA ALA A 134 15.47 -13.14 -10.45
C ALA A 134 16.20 -14.43 -10.11
N LEU A 135 17.44 -14.30 -9.59
CA LEU A 135 18.25 -15.44 -9.10
C LEU A 135 17.48 -16.26 -8.06
N ALA A 136 16.78 -15.64 -7.12
CA ALA A 136 16.01 -16.36 -6.11
C ALA A 136 14.91 -17.26 -6.71
N ARG A 137 14.22 -16.81 -7.77
CA ARG A 137 13.18 -17.60 -8.45
C ARG A 137 13.79 -18.78 -9.19
N GLU A 138 14.88 -18.54 -9.90
CA GLU A 138 15.57 -19.55 -10.69
C GLU A 138 16.14 -20.69 -9.83
N PHE A 139 16.86 -20.35 -8.75
CA PHE A 139 17.46 -21.34 -7.86
C PHE A 139 16.49 -21.87 -6.79
N GLY A 140 15.22 -21.46 -6.79
CA GLY A 140 14.22 -21.91 -5.81
C GLY A 140 14.54 -21.52 -4.35
N ILE A 141 15.26 -20.41 -4.15
CA ILE A 141 15.71 -19.91 -2.84
C ILE A 141 15.05 -18.57 -2.48
N THR A 142 15.31 -18.07 -1.27
CA THR A 142 14.87 -16.72 -0.90
C THR A 142 15.88 -15.67 -1.37
N PRO A 143 15.46 -14.43 -1.71
CA PRO A 143 16.41 -13.35 -2.02
C PRO A 143 17.42 -13.10 -0.90
N ARG A 144 17.02 -13.32 0.37
CA ARG A 144 17.94 -13.23 1.52
C ARG A 144 19.07 -14.27 1.42
N THR A 145 18.78 -15.48 0.95
CA THR A 145 19.78 -16.52 0.74
C THR A 145 20.78 -16.10 -0.34
N VAL A 146 20.31 -15.53 -1.46
CA VAL A 146 21.18 -14.95 -2.50
C VAL A 146 22.16 -13.94 -1.90
N LEU A 147 21.66 -12.96 -1.12
CA LEU A 147 22.53 -11.93 -0.54
C LEU A 147 23.50 -12.48 0.52
N ILE A 148 23.11 -13.52 1.28
CA ILE A 148 24.04 -14.20 2.20
C ILE A 148 25.13 -14.90 1.39
N THR A 149 24.78 -15.59 0.31
CA THR A 149 25.75 -16.22 -0.60
C THR A 149 26.72 -15.18 -1.15
N CYS A 150 26.24 -14.07 -1.69
CA CYS A 150 27.11 -13.00 -2.21
C CYS A 150 28.10 -12.48 -1.13
N ARG A 151 27.64 -12.25 0.11
CA ARG A 151 28.53 -11.84 1.21
C ARG A 151 29.61 -12.87 1.55
N LEU A 152 29.27 -14.16 1.50
CA LEU A 152 30.23 -15.23 1.77
C LEU A 152 31.35 -15.26 0.71
N PHE A 153 31.06 -14.85 -0.51
CA PHE A 153 32.02 -14.72 -1.61
C PHE A 153 32.64 -13.32 -1.71
N GLY A 154 32.42 -12.44 -0.72
CA GLY A 154 32.99 -11.08 -0.71
C GLY A 154 32.37 -10.12 -1.72
N VAL A 155 31.29 -10.51 -2.42
CA VAL A 155 30.60 -9.63 -3.38
C VAL A 155 29.85 -8.54 -2.63
N GLU A 156 30.10 -7.28 -3.01
CA GLU A 156 29.44 -6.14 -2.38
C GLU A 156 27.94 -6.19 -2.63
N ILE A 157 27.17 -6.13 -1.55
CA ILE A 157 25.70 -6.11 -1.67
C ILE A 157 25.27 -4.75 -2.19
N ARG A 158 24.92 -4.71 -3.48
CA ARG A 158 24.20 -3.58 -4.09
C ARG A 158 23.05 -3.18 -3.17
N THR A 159 23.22 -2.06 -2.49
CA THR A 159 22.15 -1.53 -1.66
C THR A 159 20.96 -1.24 -2.57
N ARG A 160 19.74 -1.51 -2.12
CA ARG A 160 18.53 -1.19 -2.89
C ARG A 160 18.47 0.31 -3.24
N SER A 161 19.23 1.14 -2.54
CA SER A 161 19.47 2.55 -2.80
C SER A 161 20.56 2.83 -3.84
N GLY A 162 21.54 1.94 -4.04
CA GLY A 162 22.67 2.16 -4.95
C GLY A 162 22.27 2.14 -6.43
N ASN A 163 21.23 1.38 -6.77
CA ASN A 163 20.69 1.35 -8.14
C ASN A 163 19.57 2.37 -8.39
N ARG A 164 19.25 3.20 -7.39
CA ARG A 164 18.49 4.42 -7.66
C ARG A 164 19.52 5.47 -8.01
N ARG A 165 19.57 5.87 -9.29
CA ARG A 165 20.27 7.10 -9.70
C ARG A 165 20.00 8.16 -8.65
N ARG A 166 21.05 8.64 -7.99
CA ARG A 166 20.92 9.78 -7.09
C ARG A 166 20.62 10.96 -7.99
N LEU A 167 19.42 11.52 -7.82
CA LEU A 167 19.09 12.76 -8.50
C LEU A 167 19.84 13.88 -7.80
N GLU A 168 20.60 14.62 -8.58
CA GLU A 168 21.26 15.86 -8.17
C GLU A 168 20.19 16.89 -7.78
N ASP A 169 20.57 17.88 -6.97
CA ASP A 169 19.62 18.90 -6.52
C ASP A 169 19.12 19.80 -7.67
N SER A 170 19.91 19.95 -8.73
CA SER A 170 19.49 20.59 -9.98
C SER A 170 18.36 19.82 -10.68
N GLU A 171 18.51 18.51 -10.87
CA GLU A 171 17.49 17.66 -11.50
C GLU A 171 16.19 17.65 -10.70
N ARG A 172 16.28 17.70 -9.37
CA ARG A 172 15.09 17.79 -8.51
C ARG A 172 14.36 19.11 -8.70
N SER A 173 15.09 20.20 -8.93
CA SER A 173 14.52 21.52 -9.19
C SER A 173 13.87 21.55 -10.57
N GLU A 174 14.52 21.00 -11.61
CA GLU A 174 13.94 20.86 -12.95
C GLU A 174 12.66 20.00 -12.94
N ILE A 175 12.64 18.90 -12.19
CA ILE A 175 11.44 18.08 -11.99
C ILE A 175 10.28 18.92 -11.42
N CYS A 176 10.56 19.85 -10.52
CA CYS A 176 9.57 20.76 -9.96
C CYS A 176 9.10 21.79 -10.99
N GLU A 177 10.02 22.38 -11.76
CA GLU A 177 9.69 23.32 -12.83
C GLU A 177 8.83 22.67 -13.93
N PHE A 178 9.24 21.49 -14.42
CA PHE A 178 8.46 20.73 -15.39
C PHE A 178 7.05 20.41 -14.89
N TYR A 179 6.92 20.18 -13.59
CA TYR A 179 5.62 19.99 -12.99
C TYR A 179 4.83 21.30 -12.93
N GLU A 180 5.37 22.39 -12.41
CA GLU A 180 4.61 23.62 -12.14
C GLU A 180 4.39 24.48 -13.39
N ARG A 181 5.47 24.74 -14.15
CA ARG A 181 5.47 25.61 -15.34
C ARG A 181 4.94 24.89 -16.56
N ASP A 182 5.54 23.75 -16.89
CA ASP A 182 5.27 23.04 -18.15
C ASP A 182 4.08 22.07 -18.03
N ARG A 183 3.49 22.02 -16.82
CA ARG A 183 2.31 21.23 -16.48
C ARG A 183 2.46 19.74 -16.82
N LEU A 184 3.67 19.18 -16.84
CA LEU A 184 3.87 17.75 -17.12
C LEU A 184 3.35 16.86 -15.98
N THR A 185 2.71 15.74 -16.34
CA THR A 185 2.26 14.74 -15.36
C THR A 185 3.45 14.08 -14.68
N PRO A 186 3.31 13.59 -13.43
CA PRO A 186 4.38 12.84 -12.77
C PRO A 186 4.85 11.63 -13.60
N ARG A 187 3.96 11.05 -14.41
CA ARG A 187 4.28 9.95 -15.34
C ARG A 187 5.19 10.41 -16.48
N GLN A 188 4.87 11.51 -17.15
CA GLN A 188 5.71 12.05 -18.22
C GLN A 188 7.11 12.39 -17.69
N ILE A 189 7.18 13.08 -16.55
CA ILE A 189 8.46 13.39 -15.88
C ILE A 189 9.23 12.10 -15.54
N SER A 190 8.53 11.06 -15.09
CA SER A 190 9.13 9.77 -14.75
C SER A 190 9.77 9.08 -15.96
N GLU A 191 9.15 9.20 -17.13
CA GLU A 191 9.64 8.67 -18.41
C GLU A 191 10.87 9.47 -18.88
N THR A 192 10.84 10.81 -18.78
CA THR A 192 11.96 11.69 -19.14
C THR A 192 13.23 11.41 -18.33
N TYR A 193 13.12 11.23 -17.01
CA TYR A 193 14.28 11.03 -16.13
C TYR A 193 14.63 9.56 -15.89
N ASN A 194 13.86 8.62 -16.45
CA ASN A 194 13.94 7.18 -16.18
C ASN A 194 13.94 6.86 -14.67
N ILE A 195 13.02 7.49 -13.94
CA ILE A 195 12.83 7.27 -12.50
C ILE A 195 11.41 6.78 -12.25
N PRO A 196 11.13 6.02 -11.18
CA PRO A 196 9.76 5.60 -10.89
C PRO A 196 8.84 6.79 -10.58
N GLU A 197 7.58 6.74 -11.04
CA GLU A 197 6.59 7.82 -10.81
C GLU A 197 6.40 8.18 -9.33
N TYR A 198 6.43 7.20 -8.43
CA TYR A 198 6.33 7.46 -6.99
C TYR A 198 7.53 8.28 -6.46
N SER A 199 8.70 8.19 -7.10
CA SER A 199 9.87 9.00 -6.76
C SER A 199 9.63 10.45 -7.15
N VAL A 200 9.08 10.71 -8.34
CA VAL A 200 8.67 12.07 -8.77
C VAL A 200 7.70 12.66 -7.76
N ARG A 201 6.61 11.93 -7.44
CA ARG A 201 5.62 12.38 -6.43
C ARG A 201 6.26 12.63 -5.06
N SER A 202 7.25 11.83 -4.67
CA SER A 202 7.97 12.04 -3.42
C SER A 202 8.86 13.28 -3.45
N ILE A 203 9.49 13.60 -4.58
CA ILE A 203 10.31 14.81 -4.75
C ILE A 203 9.42 16.04 -4.63
N LEU A 204 8.32 16.08 -5.38
CA LEU A 204 7.34 17.16 -5.34
C LEU A 204 6.82 17.41 -3.90
N ARG A 205 6.43 16.34 -3.19
CA ARG A 205 5.99 16.46 -1.79
C ARG A 205 7.07 16.98 -0.84
N LYS A 206 8.32 16.55 -1.02
CA LYS A 206 9.44 17.01 -0.20
C LYS A 206 9.74 18.49 -0.42
N GLN A 207 9.50 18.99 -1.62
CA GLN A 207 9.61 20.41 -1.97
C GLN A 207 8.34 21.21 -1.64
N GLY A 208 7.35 20.62 -0.96
CA GLY A 208 6.11 21.30 -0.58
C GLY A 208 5.11 21.52 -1.72
N ILE A 209 5.37 20.97 -2.92
CA ILE A 209 4.50 21.14 -4.08
C ILE A 209 3.28 20.24 -3.94
N ARG A 210 2.10 20.86 -3.96
CA ARG A 210 0.82 20.15 -3.90
C ARG A 210 0.59 19.39 -5.20
N LEU A 211 0.39 18.08 -5.10
CA LEU A 211 0.04 17.26 -6.26
C LEU A 211 -1.35 17.67 -6.79
N ARG A 212 -1.42 18.11 -8.04
CA ARG A 212 -2.63 18.26 -8.83
C ARG A 212 -3.41 16.94 -8.84
N GLY A 213 -4.64 16.97 -8.32
CA GLY A 213 -5.53 15.82 -8.32
C GLY A 213 -5.88 15.40 -9.75
N ALA A 214 -6.33 14.16 -9.94
CA ALA A 214 -6.68 13.61 -11.25
C ALA A 214 -7.74 14.44 -12.02
N ASP A 215 -8.51 15.24 -11.29
CA ASP A 215 -9.52 16.19 -11.75
C ASP A 215 -8.94 17.42 -12.46
N GLN A 216 -7.73 17.85 -12.11
CA GLN A 216 -7.07 19.03 -12.72
C GLN A 216 -6.34 18.72 -14.04
N TRP A 217 -6.40 17.46 -14.50
CA TRP A 217 -5.66 16.96 -15.67
C TRP A 217 -6.52 16.71 -16.90
N LEU A 218 -7.84 16.90 -16.78
CA LEU A 218 -8.68 16.87 -17.95
C LEU A 218 -8.52 18.22 -18.66
N PRO A 219 -8.01 18.28 -19.90
CA PRO A 219 -8.23 19.47 -20.71
C PRO A 219 -9.74 19.75 -20.72
N LEU A 220 -10.15 21.01 -20.56
CA LEU A 220 -11.56 21.42 -20.64
C LEU A 220 -12.25 20.90 -21.93
N GLN A 221 -11.46 20.53 -22.94
CA GLN A 221 -11.87 19.85 -24.17
C GLN A 221 -12.49 18.45 -23.97
N LEU A 222 -12.35 17.84 -22.78
CA LEU A 222 -12.98 16.56 -22.43
C LEU A 222 -14.20 16.70 -21.50
N LEU A 223 -14.61 17.93 -21.16
CA LEU A 223 -15.96 18.14 -20.64
C LEU A 223 -16.92 17.95 -21.80
N THR A 224 -17.37 16.71 -22.00
CA THR A 224 -18.50 16.46 -22.89
C THR A 224 -19.72 17.10 -22.25
N ILE A 225 -20.07 18.29 -22.74
CA ILE A 225 -21.32 18.99 -22.43
C ILE A 225 -22.38 18.26 -23.23
N TYR A 226 -23.18 17.44 -22.56
CA TYR A 226 -24.34 16.83 -23.18
C TYR A 226 -25.52 17.78 -23.00
N ARG A 227 -26.11 18.21 -24.12
CA ARG A 227 -27.40 18.89 -24.12
C ARG A 227 -28.48 17.84 -24.33
N PHE A 228 -29.30 17.62 -23.32
CA PHE A 228 -30.48 16.76 -23.43
C PHE A 228 -31.74 17.61 -23.41
N THR A 229 -32.60 17.45 -24.40
CA THR A 229 -33.94 18.03 -24.42
C THR A 229 -34.92 16.96 -23.94
N TRP A 230 -35.68 17.24 -22.89
CA TRP A 230 -36.75 16.34 -22.45
C TRP A 230 -38.05 16.59 -23.24
N PRO A 231 -38.97 15.61 -23.28
CA PRO A 231 -40.25 15.74 -24.00
C PRO A 231 -41.12 16.91 -23.52
N ASP A 232 -40.87 17.45 -22.32
CA ASP A 232 -41.55 18.60 -21.74
C ASP A 232 -40.95 19.96 -22.16
N GLY A 233 -39.94 19.96 -23.05
CA GLY A 233 -39.31 21.17 -23.58
C GLY A 233 -38.17 21.74 -22.72
N ARG A 234 -37.83 21.11 -21.60
CA ARG A 234 -36.70 21.54 -20.75
C ARG A 234 -35.38 21.02 -21.31
N PHE A 235 -34.32 21.81 -21.16
CA PHE A 235 -32.96 21.41 -21.51
C PHE A 235 -32.13 21.21 -20.25
N TYR A 236 -31.36 20.13 -20.22
CA TYR A 236 -30.36 19.89 -19.19
C TYR A 236 -28.97 19.89 -19.80
N ILE A 237 -28.05 20.58 -19.14
CA ILE A 237 -26.63 20.52 -19.44
C ILE A 237 -25.99 19.53 -18.47
N GLY A 238 -25.71 18.33 -18.97
CA GLY A 238 -24.99 17.30 -18.21
C GLY A 238 -23.49 17.42 -18.46
N ILE A 239 -22.72 17.64 -17.41
CA ILE A 239 -21.25 17.66 -17.50
C ILE A 239 -20.68 16.43 -16.82
N ARG A 240 -19.94 15.62 -17.60
CA ARG A 240 -19.30 14.42 -17.08
C ARG A 240 -17.91 14.75 -16.51
N GLY A 241 -17.85 15.11 -15.23
CA GLY A 241 -16.60 15.22 -14.47
C GLY A 241 -16.27 13.94 -13.67
N PRO A 242 -14.99 13.59 -13.46
CA PRO A 242 -14.62 12.50 -12.57
C PRO A 242 -14.85 12.90 -11.10
N ASN A 243 -15.67 12.14 -10.38
CA ASN A 243 -15.96 12.23 -8.94
C ASN A 243 -16.68 13.52 -8.45
N ALA A 244 -18.00 13.56 -8.64
CA ALA A 244 -18.90 14.55 -8.05
C ALA A 244 -19.12 14.43 -6.51
N LYS A 245 -18.20 13.81 -5.76
CA LYS A 245 -18.38 13.58 -4.31
C LYS A 245 -18.04 14.78 -3.41
N ASN A 246 -17.35 15.82 -3.91
CA ASN A 246 -17.00 17.02 -3.13
C ASN A 246 -17.41 18.29 -3.86
N ARG A 247 -18.68 18.71 -3.70
CA ARG A 247 -19.23 19.95 -4.29
C ARG A 247 -18.48 21.22 -3.87
N GLU A 248 -17.89 21.23 -2.68
CA GLU A 248 -17.25 22.43 -2.11
C GLU A 248 -15.80 22.64 -2.58
N GLN A 249 -15.12 21.62 -3.13
CA GLN A 249 -13.70 21.72 -3.52
C GLN A 249 -13.48 22.06 -5.00
N THR A 250 -14.50 21.95 -5.85
CA THR A 250 -14.32 21.97 -7.31
C THR A 250 -14.59 23.31 -8.00
N GLY A 251 -14.57 24.44 -7.28
CA GLY A 251 -14.83 25.75 -7.92
C GLY A 251 -16.22 25.85 -8.56
N TRP A 252 -17.22 25.18 -7.96
CA TRP A 252 -18.58 25.08 -8.51
C TRP A 252 -19.21 26.45 -8.83
N ASN A 253 -18.96 27.44 -7.97
CA ASN A 253 -19.48 28.79 -8.18
C ASN A 253 -18.83 29.49 -9.38
N ASP A 254 -17.53 29.29 -9.60
CA ASP A 254 -16.82 29.83 -10.75
C ASP A 254 -17.32 29.16 -12.04
N PHE A 255 -17.58 27.86 -11.99
CA PHE A 255 -18.19 27.12 -13.09
C PHE A 255 -19.62 27.59 -13.43
N VAL A 256 -20.50 27.77 -12.43
CA VAL A 256 -21.85 28.32 -12.64
C VAL A 256 -21.77 29.73 -13.24
N LYS A 257 -20.83 30.54 -12.77
CA LYS A 257 -20.58 31.89 -13.30
C LYS A 257 -20.15 31.86 -14.77
N ASP A 258 -19.23 30.97 -15.14
CA ASP A 258 -18.78 30.80 -16.52
C ASP A 258 -19.92 30.29 -17.43
N CYS A 259 -20.76 29.36 -16.93
CA CYS A 259 -21.94 28.91 -17.66
C CYS A 259 -22.95 30.05 -17.91
N ARG A 260 -23.21 30.91 -16.92
CA ARG A 260 -24.09 32.07 -17.10
C ARG A 260 -23.52 33.12 -18.06
N ALA A 261 -22.19 33.25 -18.14
CA ALA A 261 -21.55 34.14 -19.11
C ALA A 261 -21.81 33.70 -20.56
N VAL A 262 -21.94 32.39 -20.81
CA VAL A 262 -22.24 31.83 -22.14
C VAL A 262 -23.75 31.69 -22.38
N TYR A 263 -24.52 31.41 -21.33
CA TYR A 263 -25.97 31.19 -21.37
C TYR A 263 -26.65 31.98 -20.24
N PRO A 264 -26.95 33.28 -20.46
CA PRO A 264 -27.42 34.18 -19.41
C PRO A 264 -28.79 33.79 -18.83
N ASP A 265 -29.59 33.05 -19.59
CA ASP A 265 -30.95 32.64 -19.21
C ASP A 265 -30.98 31.37 -18.33
N ILE A 266 -29.83 30.75 -18.03
CA ILE A 266 -29.76 29.57 -17.17
C ILE A 266 -29.65 30.01 -15.70
N GLU A 267 -30.61 29.61 -14.88
CA GLU A 267 -30.53 29.82 -13.44
C GLU A 267 -29.78 28.66 -12.75
N PRO A 268 -29.14 28.88 -11.59
CA PRO A 268 -28.37 27.85 -10.89
C PRO A 268 -29.17 26.57 -10.57
N GLU A 269 -30.48 26.70 -10.39
CA GLU A 269 -31.38 25.57 -10.15
C GLU A 269 -31.58 24.67 -11.37
N ASP A 270 -31.35 25.20 -12.59
CA ASP A 270 -31.43 24.44 -13.84
C ASP A 270 -30.21 23.54 -14.08
N ILE A 271 -29.14 23.71 -13.28
CA ILE A 271 -27.88 22.98 -13.42
C ILE A 271 -27.85 21.79 -12.44
N ALA A 272 -28.26 20.62 -12.91
CA ALA A 272 -28.22 19.38 -12.14
C ALA A 272 -26.90 18.60 -12.30
N VAL A 273 -26.22 18.30 -11.18
CA VAL A 273 -25.05 17.41 -11.17
C VAL A 273 -25.48 15.97 -10.95
N GLY A 274 -25.63 15.21 -12.03
CA GLY A 274 -25.84 13.77 -11.96
C GLY A 274 -24.52 13.02 -11.76
N VAL A 275 -24.41 12.20 -10.72
CA VAL A 275 -23.38 11.14 -10.68
C VAL A 275 -23.81 10.08 -11.69
N PRO A 276 -22.98 9.67 -12.67
CA PRO A 276 -23.32 8.53 -13.50
C PRO A 276 -23.11 7.25 -12.68
N ALA A 277 -24.07 6.94 -11.80
CA ALA A 277 -24.37 5.56 -11.49
C ALA A 277 -25.37 5.11 -12.56
N TYR A 278 -25.00 4.12 -13.36
CA TYR A 278 -25.97 3.35 -14.13
C TYR A 278 -27.02 2.80 -13.16
N ILE A 279 -28.12 3.52 -12.96
CA ILE A 279 -29.44 3.12 -12.42
C ILE A 279 -30.31 4.37 -12.52
N GLY A 280 -31.39 4.29 -13.30
CA GLY A 280 -32.40 5.33 -13.35
C GLY A 280 -33.08 5.49 -12.00
N ILE A 281 -33.05 6.70 -11.46
CA ILE A 281 -33.94 7.13 -10.38
C ILE A 281 -34.58 8.42 -10.88
N GLY A 282 -35.85 8.30 -11.29
CA GLY A 282 -36.68 9.44 -11.63
C GLY A 282 -37.18 10.13 -10.37
N ILE A 283 -37.17 11.46 -10.37
CA ILE A 283 -37.96 12.28 -9.45
C ILE A 283 -38.98 13.05 -10.29
N LYS A 284 -40.22 13.00 -9.81
CA LYS A 284 -41.48 13.32 -10.49
C LYS A 284 -41.81 14.81 -10.31
N ALA A 285 -42.19 15.52 -11.38
CA ALA A 285 -43.02 16.73 -11.26
C ALA A 285 -43.81 17.05 -12.55
N ARG A 286 -45.15 17.08 -12.37
CA ARG A 286 -46.28 17.65 -13.14
C ARG A 286 -46.21 17.79 -14.67
N LEU A 287 -47.14 17.04 -15.30
CA LEU A 287 -47.67 17.15 -16.66
C LEU A 287 -48.23 18.55 -17.00
N ILE A 288 -47.85 19.07 -18.16
CA ILE A 288 -48.72 19.86 -19.06
C ILE A 288 -48.48 19.33 -20.50
N GLU A 289 -49.57 19.18 -21.26
CA GLU A 289 -49.69 18.51 -22.57
C GLU A 289 -48.84 19.10 -23.72
N PRO A 290 -48.64 18.37 -24.84
CA PRO A 290 -47.58 18.65 -25.80
C PRO A 290 -48.05 19.54 -26.97
N VAL A 291 -47.20 20.49 -27.36
CA VAL A 291 -47.24 21.06 -28.72
C VAL A 291 -45.98 20.61 -29.45
N TYR A 292 -46.14 19.66 -30.37
CA TYR A 292 -45.09 19.33 -31.33
C TYR A 292 -44.90 20.51 -32.29
N ARG A 293 -43.73 21.14 -32.22
CA ARG A 293 -43.17 21.88 -33.35
C ARG A 293 -41.76 21.39 -33.61
N SER A 294 -41.59 20.83 -34.80
CA SER A 294 -40.29 20.56 -35.41
C SER A 294 -39.49 21.85 -35.52
N ALA A 295 -38.26 21.85 -35.02
CA ALA A 295 -37.26 22.81 -35.44
C ALA A 295 -35.93 22.07 -35.58
N ASP A 296 -35.68 21.66 -36.82
CA ASP A 296 -34.35 21.56 -37.40
C ASP A 296 -33.55 22.85 -37.14
N CYS A 297 -32.23 22.70 -37.25
CA CYS A 297 -31.20 23.73 -37.36
C CYS A 297 -30.61 24.25 -36.04
N LEU A 298 -29.41 23.76 -35.70
CA LEU A 298 -28.17 24.56 -35.73
C LEU A 298 -27.01 23.70 -35.23
N ASN A 299 -26.26 23.11 -36.16
CA ASN A 299 -24.95 22.53 -35.86
C ASN A 299 -23.95 22.96 -36.93
N ARG A 300 -23.17 24.01 -36.61
CA ARG A 300 -21.93 24.33 -37.28
C ARG A 300 -20.95 24.82 -36.22
N ARG A 301 -20.11 23.91 -35.71
CA ARG A 301 -18.67 24.08 -35.42
C ARG A 301 -18.19 23.06 -34.37
N SER A 302 -18.06 21.81 -34.79
CA SER A 302 -17.00 20.88 -34.34
C SER A 302 -17.19 19.60 -35.13
N GLY A 303 -16.25 19.29 -36.02
CA GLY A 303 -16.33 18.17 -36.97
C GLY A 303 -16.20 16.78 -36.35
N GLU A 304 -16.84 16.52 -35.21
CA GLU A 304 -16.95 15.18 -34.63
C GLU A 304 -18.38 14.93 -34.15
N THR A 305 -19.12 14.12 -34.92
CA THR A 305 -20.44 13.62 -34.53
C THR A 305 -20.28 12.46 -33.57
N HIS A 306 -20.52 12.67 -32.28
CA HIS A 306 -20.87 11.57 -31.39
C HIS A 306 -22.32 11.18 -31.67
N THR A 307 -22.52 10.10 -32.40
CA THR A 307 -23.83 9.50 -32.62
C THR A 307 -24.36 9.03 -31.27
N LEU A 308 -25.44 9.62 -30.79
CA LEU A 308 -26.24 9.01 -29.73
C LEU A 308 -26.70 7.65 -30.25
N LEU A 309 -26.46 6.58 -29.49
CA LEU A 309 -26.97 5.26 -29.86
C LEU A 309 -28.48 5.37 -30.00
N THR A 310 -28.97 5.10 -31.21
CA THR A 310 -30.39 4.89 -31.43
C THR A 310 -30.88 3.77 -30.51
N PRO A 311 -32.17 3.75 -30.14
CA PRO A 311 -32.74 2.62 -29.38
C PRO A 311 -32.38 1.26 -29.98
N ASP A 312 -32.29 1.16 -31.31
CA ASP A 312 -31.88 -0.05 -32.02
C ASP A 312 -30.42 -0.42 -31.82
N GLU A 313 -29.51 0.56 -31.75
CA GLU A 313 -28.10 0.31 -31.47
C GLU A 313 -27.87 -0.09 -30.01
N PHE A 314 -28.61 0.51 -29.08
CA PHE A 314 -28.60 0.10 -27.68
C PHE A 314 -29.13 -1.34 -27.51
N ASN A 315 -30.23 -1.68 -28.20
CA ASN A 315 -30.76 -3.03 -28.21
C ASN A 315 -29.78 -4.03 -28.84
N ARG A 316 -29.09 -3.66 -29.92
CA ARG A 316 -28.02 -4.49 -30.52
C ARG A 316 -26.81 -4.66 -29.60
N MET A 317 -26.48 -3.66 -28.79
CA MET A 317 -25.42 -3.78 -27.77
C MET A 317 -25.83 -4.75 -26.66
N GLN A 318 -27.06 -4.64 -26.14
CA GLN A 318 -27.60 -5.57 -25.14
C GLN A 318 -27.66 -7.00 -25.68
N GLN A 319 -28.04 -7.16 -26.95
CA GLN A 319 -28.07 -8.47 -27.60
C GLN A 319 -26.66 -9.07 -27.73
N ARG A 320 -25.68 -8.30 -28.19
CA ARG A 320 -24.26 -8.75 -28.25
C ARG A 320 -23.72 -9.16 -26.88
N HIS A 321 -24.11 -8.47 -25.81
CA HIS A 321 -23.73 -8.84 -24.46
C HIS A 321 -24.38 -10.18 -24.04
N ARG A 322 -25.66 -10.40 -24.36
CA ARG A 322 -26.34 -11.69 -24.12
C ARG A 322 -25.70 -12.81 -24.93
N ASP A 323 -25.39 -12.58 -26.20
CA ASP A 323 -24.77 -13.57 -27.09
C ASP A 323 -23.36 -13.93 -26.59
N TRP A 324 -22.61 -12.95 -26.07
CA TRP A 324 -21.32 -13.18 -25.42
C TRP A 324 -21.45 -14.01 -24.13
N GLU A 325 -22.43 -13.73 -23.27
CA GLU A 325 -22.68 -14.57 -22.08
C GLU A 325 -23.05 -16.01 -22.46
N CYS A 326 -23.80 -16.18 -23.56
CA CYS A 326 -24.14 -17.48 -24.11
C CYS A 326 -22.92 -18.21 -24.70
N SER A 327 -21.91 -17.50 -25.22
CA SER A 327 -20.70 -18.13 -25.79
C SER A 327 -19.67 -18.57 -24.75
N LEU A 328 -19.82 -18.16 -23.48
CA LEU A 328 -18.94 -18.60 -22.39
C LEU A 328 -19.12 -20.09 -22.10
N ASN A 329 -18.01 -20.80 -21.87
CA ASN A 329 -18.02 -22.17 -21.38
C ASN A 329 -18.40 -22.24 -19.89
N GLU A 330 -18.64 -23.45 -19.36
CA GLU A 330 -19.13 -23.64 -17.98
C GLU A 330 -18.18 -23.05 -16.92
N GLU A 331 -16.87 -23.20 -17.10
CA GLU A 331 -15.87 -22.68 -16.16
C GLU A 331 -15.89 -21.15 -16.13
N GLN A 332 -15.95 -20.51 -17.30
CA GLN A 332 -16.05 -19.05 -17.42
C GLN A 332 -17.36 -18.50 -16.83
N ARG A 333 -18.47 -19.20 -17.04
CA ARG A 333 -19.77 -18.86 -16.43
C ARG A 333 -19.71 -18.95 -14.90
N ALA A 334 -19.05 -19.97 -14.36
CA ALA A 334 -18.88 -20.13 -12.91
C ALA A 334 -18.06 -18.98 -12.30
N VAL A 335 -17.00 -18.54 -12.98
CA VAL A 335 -16.20 -17.36 -12.56
C VAL A 335 -17.04 -16.08 -12.58
N LEU A 336 -17.82 -15.85 -13.64
CA LEU A 336 -18.69 -14.69 -13.76
C LEU A 336 -19.76 -14.65 -12.66
N GLN A 337 -20.40 -15.79 -12.37
CA GLN A 337 -21.38 -15.91 -11.28
C GLN A 337 -20.76 -15.71 -9.90
N ALA A 338 -19.57 -16.27 -9.65
CA ALA A 338 -18.85 -16.05 -8.39
C ALA A 338 -18.49 -14.57 -8.20
N SER A 339 -18.11 -13.87 -9.27
CA SER A 339 -17.86 -12.42 -9.25
C SER A 339 -19.11 -11.62 -8.91
N ARG A 340 -20.25 -11.94 -9.54
CA ARG A 340 -21.56 -11.32 -9.22
C ARG A 340 -21.96 -11.53 -7.76
N LYS A 341 -21.83 -12.76 -7.25
CA LYS A 341 -22.14 -13.11 -5.85
C LYS A 341 -21.26 -12.34 -4.86
N ARG A 342 -19.96 -12.20 -5.14
CA ARG A 342 -19.04 -11.39 -4.31
C ARG A 342 -19.41 -9.91 -4.31
N ARG A 343 -19.85 -9.35 -5.45
CA ARG A 343 -20.32 -7.96 -5.52
C ARG A 343 -21.61 -7.74 -4.74
N ALA A 344 -22.58 -8.66 -4.85
CA ALA A 344 -23.82 -8.61 -4.09
C ALA A 344 -23.58 -8.70 -2.57
N LEU A 345 -22.64 -9.54 -2.14
CA LEU A 345 -22.23 -9.66 -0.73
C LEU A 345 -21.50 -8.43 -0.18
N ARG A 346 -20.87 -7.61 -1.04
CA ARG A 346 -20.22 -6.35 -0.63
C ARG A 346 -21.17 -5.16 -0.60
N ALA A 347 -22.31 -5.27 -1.28
CA ALA A 347 -23.33 -4.23 -1.35
C ALA A 347 -24.34 -4.32 -0.19
N LYS A 348 -24.39 -5.49 0.47
CA LYS A 348 -25.03 -5.69 1.78
C LYS A 348 -24.01 -5.41 2.88
#